data_AF-A0A8K0V8C1-F1
#
_entry.id   AF-A0A8K0V8C1-F1
#
_cell.length_a   1.000
_cell.length_b   1.000
_cell.length_c   1.000
_cell.angle_alpha   90.00
_cell.angle_beta   90.00
_cell.angle_gamma   90.00
#
_symmetry.space_group_name_H-M   'P 1'
#
loop_
_entity.id
_entity.type
_entity.pdbx_description
1 polymer ?
#
loop_
_entity_poly.entity_id
_entity_poly.type
_entity_poly.pdbx_seq_one_letter_code
_entity_poly.pdbx_strand_id
1 'polypeptide(L)'
;MDPAAPIPAKRPAPLAQAAPPAAPDPLRRKAEELEAAFLSEMLGHAGLGAAGGSLSGNFGGGIGEEQFASFLRDEQARAMVRAGGIGLAERLFHALAAGRDADGR
;
A
#
# COMPACT_ATOMS: atom_id res chain seq x y z
N MET A 1 18.81 -41.54 57.58
CA MET A 1 18.44 -40.14 57.26
C MET A 1 19.21 -39.80 56.00
N ASP A 2 18.69 -40.19 54.85
CA ASP A 2 19.37 -40.02 53.57
C ASP A 2 19.00 -38.67 52.96
N PRO A 3 19.97 -37.87 52.50
CA PRO A 3 19.68 -36.59 51.86
C PRO A 3 19.14 -36.83 50.45
N ALA A 4 17.98 -36.25 50.15
CA ALA A 4 17.35 -36.31 48.85
C ALA A 4 18.25 -35.68 47.76
N ALA A 5 18.46 -36.42 46.66
CA ALA A 5 19.20 -35.95 45.50
C ALA A 5 18.41 -34.85 44.74
N PRO A 6 19.08 -33.83 44.18
CA PRO A 6 18.41 -32.75 43.47
C PRO A 6 17.94 -33.18 42.07
N ILE A 7 16.75 -32.71 41.69
CA ILE A 7 16.10 -32.97 40.40
C ILE A 7 16.78 -32.13 39.30
N PRO A 8 17.14 -32.69 38.12
CA PRO A 8 17.79 -31.92 37.08
C PRO A 8 16.81 -30.96 36.39
N ALA A 9 17.08 -29.65 36.46
CA ALA A 9 16.30 -28.63 35.76
C ALA A 9 16.59 -28.66 34.24
N LYS A 10 15.54 -28.88 33.44
CA LYS A 10 15.60 -28.84 31.97
C LYS A 10 15.72 -27.39 31.51
N ARG A 11 16.88 -27.01 30.93
CA ARG A 11 17.10 -25.66 30.39
C ARG A 11 16.11 -25.38 29.24
N PRO A 12 15.42 -24.23 29.23
CA PRO A 12 14.56 -23.85 28.12
C PRO A 12 15.39 -23.62 26.86
N ALA A 13 14.90 -24.09 25.71
CA ALA A 13 15.53 -23.86 24.42
C ALA A 13 15.51 -22.35 24.09
N PRO A 14 16.54 -21.81 23.40
CA PRO A 14 16.52 -20.41 22.97
C PRO A 14 15.32 -20.20 22.04
N LEU A 15 14.52 -19.17 22.31
CA LEU A 15 13.50 -18.71 21.37
C LEU A 15 14.22 -18.29 20.09
N ALA A 16 13.98 -19.02 18.99
CA ALA A 16 14.48 -18.64 17.68
C ALA A 16 13.93 -17.24 17.36
N GLN A 17 14.82 -16.26 17.32
CA GLN A 17 14.46 -14.88 17.01
C GLN A 17 14.04 -14.85 15.53
N ALA A 18 12.74 -14.66 15.28
CA ALA A 18 12.23 -14.55 13.93
C ALA A 18 12.93 -13.37 13.23
N ALA A 19 13.54 -13.63 12.08
CA ALA A 19 14.18 -12.59 11.28
C ALA A 19 13.12 -11.51 10.94
N PRO A 20 13.47 -10.22 11.00
CA PRO A 20 12.55 -9.17 10.63
C PRO A 20 12.09 -9.36 9.16
N PRO A 21 10.83 -9.02 8.83
CA PRO A 21 10.35 -9.14 7.47
C PRO A 21 11.26 -8.34 6.53
N ALA A 22 11.61 -8.94 5.39
CA ALA A 22 12.40 -8.26 4.37
C ALA A 22 11.71 -6.96 3.94
N ALA A 23 12.48 -5.89 3.80
CA ALA A 23 11.96 -4.62 3.32
C ALA A 23 11.37 -4.80 1.91
N PRO A 24 10.23 -4.14 1.60
CA PRO A 24 9.61 -4.25 0.28
C PRO A 24 10.55 -3.76 -0.82
N ASP A 25 10.55 -4.47 -1.95
CA ASP A 25 11.35 -4.13 -3.13
C ASP A 25 11.06 -2.67 -3.56
N PRO A 26 12.10 -1.82 -3.75
CA PRO A 26 11.91 -0.46 -4.25
C PRO A 26 11.10 -0.37 -5.56
N LEU A 27 11.23 -1.35 -6.45
CA LEU A 27 10.44 -1.41 -7.68
C LEU A 27 8.98 -1.74 -7.40
N ARG A 28 8.70 -2.60 -6.42
CA ARG A 28 7.32 -2.91 -5.99
C ARG A 28 6.63 -1.64 -5.48
N ARG A 29 7.32 -0.90 -4.61
CA ARG A 29 6.81 0.37 -4.09
C ARG A 29 6.53 1.37 -5.20
N LYS A 30 7.41 1.48 -6.19
CA LYS A 30 7.20 2.38 -7.34
C LYS A 30 6.02 1.96 -8.20
N ALA A 31 5.82 0.66 -8.38
CA ALA A 31 4.67 0.14 -9.10
C ALA A 31 3.34 0.43 -8.38
N GLU A 32 3.30 0.31 -7.05
CA GLU A 32 2.16 0.70 -6.21
C GLU A 32 1.88 2.21 -6.29
N GLU A 33 2.92 3.05 -6.24
CA GLU A 33 2.80 4.51 -6.41
C GLU A 33 2.20 4.87 -7.78
N LEU A 34 2.59 4.16 -8.84
CA LEU A 34 2.04 4.35 -10.19
C LEU A 34 0.57 3.91 -10.30
N GLU A 35 0.20 2.78 -9.69
CA GLU A 35 -1.20 2.34 -9.64
C GLU A 35 -2.06 3.34 -8.86
N ALA A 36 -1.55 3.90 -7.76
CA ALA A 36 -2.26 4.94 -7.00
C ALA A 36 -2.47 6.21 -7.83
N ALA A 37 -1.45 6.67 -8.57
CA ALA A 37 -1.59 7.83 -9.46
C ALA A 37 -2.63 7.57 -10.56
N PHE A 38 -2.60 6.39 -11.18
CA PHE A 38 -3.60 5.99 -12.17
C PHE A 38 -5.02 6.00 -11.59
N LEU A 39 -5.21 5.41 -10.41
CA LEU A 39 -6.51 5.37 -9.75
C LEU A 39 -7.01 6.78 -9.38
N SER A 40 -6.14 7.69 -8.93
CA SER A 40 -6.53 9.08 -8.62
C SER A 40 -7.12 9.80 -9.84
N GLU A 41 -6.52 9.60 -11.02
CA GLU A 41 -7.04 10.13 -12.28
C GLU A 41 -8.37 9.48 -12.67
N MET A 42 -8.48 8.15 -12.55
CA MET A 42 -9.73 7.43 -12.84
C MET A 42 -10.87 7.87 -11.91
N LEU A 43 -10.58 8.10 -10.63
CA LEU A 43 -11.57 8.62 -9.68
C LEU A 43 -12.04 10.03 -10.08
N GLY A 44 -11.13 10.88 -10.56
CA GLY A 44 -11.49 12.19 -11.10
C GLY A 44 -12.41 12.09 -12.32
N HIS A 45 -12.09 11.20 -13.27
CA HIS A 45 -12.93 10.95 -14.45
C HIS A 45 -14.27 10.28 -14.13
N ALA A 46 -14.34 9.48 -13.07
CA ALA A 46 -15.58 8.91 -12.56
C ALA A 46 -16.50 9.96 -11.89
N GLY A 47 -16.05 11.22 -11.80
CA GLY A 47 -16.80 12.32 -11.22
C GLY A 47 -16.64 12.44 -9.71
N LEU A 48 -15.73 11.67 -9.08
CA LEU A 48 -15.48 11.79 -7.66
C LEU A 48 -14.74 13.11 -7.36
N GLY A 49 -15.32 13.93 -6.48
CA GLY A 49 -14.78 15.27 -6.18
C GLY A 49 -15.04 16.31 -7.28
N ALA A 50 -15.79 15.96 -8.33
CA ALA A 50 -16.36 16.94 -9.23
C ALA A 50 -17.72 17.37 -8.67
N ALA A 51 -18.00 18.68 -8.67
CA ALA A 51 -19.32 19.23 -8.32
C ALA A 51 -20.46 18.80 -9.28
N GLY A 52 -20.18 17.89 -10.23
CA GLY A 52 -21.02 17.51 -11.37
C GLY A 52 -21.70 16.14 -11.28
N GLY A 53 -21.76 15.51 -10.11
CA GLY A 53 -22.75 14.45 -9.88
C GLY A 53 -24.17 15.04 -9.89
N SER A 54 -25.19 14.25 -10.20
CA SER A 54 -26.63 14.61 -10.28
C SER A 54 -27.26 15.28 -9.02
N LEU A 55 -26.44 15.70 -8.06
CA LEU A 55 -26.77 16.49 -6.87
C LEU A 55 -26.40 17.96 -7.06
N SER A 56 -26.57 18.51 -8.28
CA SER A 56 -26.47 19.94 -8.58
C SER A 56 -27.64 20.72 -7.96
N GLY A 57 -27.81 20.57 -6.65
CA GLY A 57 -28.65 21.36 -5.78
C GLY A 57 -27.78 22.20 -4.86
N ASN A 58 -28.43 23.07 -4.10
CA ASN A 58 -27.91 24.08 -3.18
C ASN A 58 -26.96 23.59 -2.04
N PHE A 59 -26.32 22.42 -2.17
CA PHE A 59 -25.59 21.68 -1.13
C PHE A 59 -24.16 21.24 -1.54
N GLY A 60 -23.60 21.78 -2.63
CA GLY A 60 -22.20 21.55 -3.03
C GLY A 60 -21.23 22.53 -2.35
N GLY A 61 -20.04 22.07 -1.93
CA GLY A 61 -19.04 22.81 -1.15
C GLY A 61 -18.24 23.88 -1.92
N GLY A 62 -18.65 24.19 -3.15
CA GLY A 62 -18.13 25.30 -3.97
C GLY A 62 -16.63 25.22 -4.26
N ILE A 63 -16.03 26.37 -4.59
CA ILE A 63 -14.62 26.50 -4.98
C ILE A 63 -13.68 25.94 -3.90
N GLY A 64 -14.04 26.05 -2.62
CA GLY A 64 -13.24 25.52 -1.52
C GLY A 64 -13.08 24.00 -1.61
N GLU A 65 -14.17 23.26 -1.88
CA GLU A 65 -14.14 21.81 -2.04
C GLU A 65 -13.30 21.38 -3.25
N GLU A 66 -13.42 22.08 -4.38
CA GLU A 66 -12.69 21.79 -5.61
C GLU A 66 -11.17 21.81 -5.42
N GLN A 67 -10.65 22.70 -4.56
CA GLN A 67 -9.21 22.79 -4.26
C GLN A 67 -8.69 21.58 -3.47
N PHE A 68 -9.55 20.91 -2.68
CA PHE A 68 -9.16 19.74 -1.86
C PHE A 68 -9.55 18.40 -2.50
N ALA A 69 -10.37 18.42 -3.55
CA ALA A 69 -10.85 17.22 -4.23
C ALA A 69 -9.71 16.34 -4.77
N SER A 70 -8.62 16.93 -5.28
CA SER A 70 -7.45 16.17 -5.74
C SER A 70 -6.74 15.44 -4.60
N PHE A 71 -6.51 16.12 -3.47
CA PHE A 71 -5.86 15.50 -2.30
C PHE A 71 -6.68 14.35 -1.73
N LEU A 72 -8.01 14.49 -1.69
CA LEU A 72 -8.89 13.41 -1.25
C LEU A 72 -8.84 12.21 -2.20
N ARG A 73 -8.86 12.46 -3.52
CA ARG A 73 -8.72 11.38 -4.51
C ARG A 73 -7.37 10.67 -4.40
N ASP A 74 -6.28 11.42 -4.19
CA ASP A 74 -4.94 10.84 -4.01
C ASP A 74 -4.89 9.91 -2.79
N GLU A 75 -5.41 10.33 -1.64
CA GLU A 75 -5.42 9.50 -0.43
C GLU A 75 -6.33 8.28 -0.58
N GLN A 76 -7.48 8.45 -1.24
CA GLN A 76 -8.41 7.36 -1.50
C GLN A 76 -7.81 6.35 -2.47
N ALA A 77 -7.13 6.79 -3.52
CA ALA A 77 -6.40 5.93 -4.44
C ALA A 77 -5.27 5.16 -3.73
N ARG A 78 -4.49 5.82 -2.87
CA ARG A 78 -3.47 5.15 -2.04
C ARG A 78 -4.09 4.12 -1.10
N ALA A 79 -5.24 4.42 -0.49
CA ALA A 79 -5.96 3.49 0.36
C ALA A 79 -6.46 2.27 -0.43
N MET A 80 -6.95 2.47 -1.67
CA MET A 80 -7.35 1.38 -2.57
C MET A 80 -6.17 0.45 -2.88
N VAL A 81 -5.00 1.00 -3.23
CA VAL A 81 -3.78 0.19 -3.48
C VAL A 81 -3.38 -0.60 -2.23
N ARG A 82 -3.36 0.03 -1.05
CA ARG A 82 -3.08 -0.67 0.23
C ARG A 82 -4.09 -1.77 0.54
N ALA A 83 -5.33 -1.63 0.09
CA ALA A 83 -6.38 -2.64 0.24
C ALA A 83 -6.35 -3.74 -0.84
N GLY A 84 -5.39 -3.70 -1.78
CA GLY A 84 -5.19 -4.71 -2.82
C GLY A 84 -5.23 -4.17 -4.26
N GLY A 85 -5.62 -2.91 -4.45
CA GLY A 85 -5.63 -2.24 -5.74
C GLY A 85 -6.55 -2.91 -6.78
N ILE A 86 -6.25 -2.66 -8.06
CA ILE A 86 -6.89 -3.33 -9.20
C ILE A 86 -5.94 -4.33 -9.88
N GLY A 87 -4.75 -4.53 -9.32
CA GLY A 87 -3.72 -5.46 -9.80
C GLY A 87 -2.80 -4.88 -10.89
N LEU A 88 -2.82 -3.56 -11.10
CA LEU A 88 -1.93 -2.90 -12.07
C LEU A 88 -0.49 -2.85 -11.55
N ALA A 89 -0.27 -2.70 -10.24
CA ALA A 89 1.06 -2.68 -9.65
C ALA A 89 1.86 -3.96 -9.96
N GLU A 90 1.23 -5.13 -10.05
CA GLU A 90 1.93 -6.37 -10.40
C GLU A 90 2.52 -6.32 -11.82
N ARG A 91 1.71 -5.85 -12.76
CA ARG A 91 2.11 -5.76 -14.18
C ARG A 91 3.21 -4.71 -14.36
N LEU A 92 3.07 -3.58 -13.66
CA LEU A 92 4.07 -2.51 -13.67
C LEU A 92 5.39 -2.97 -13.04
N PHE A 93 5.32 -3.71 -11.93
CA PHE A 93 6.51 -4.28 -11.29
C PHE A 93 7.30 -5.17 -12.24
N HIS A 94 6.64 -6.12 -12.92
CA HIS A 94 7.29 -6.98 -13.90
C HIS A 94 7.90 -6.20 -15.07
N ALA A 95 7.19 -5.19 -15.59
CA ALA A 95 7.70 -4.34 -16.66
C ALA A 95 8.94 -3.53 -16.24
N LEU A 96 8.91 -2.95 -15.03
CA LEU A 96 10.04 -2.19 -14.48
C LEU A 96 11.25 -3.08 -14.20
N ALA A 97 11.03 -4.29 -13.67
CA ALA A 97 12.10 -5.27 -13.44
C ALA A 97 12.74 -5.71 -14.77
N ALA A 98 11.94 -6.04 -15.78
CA ALA A 98 12.44 -6.43 -17.09
C ALA A 98 13.27 -5.33 -17.77
N GLY A 99 12.87 -4.06 -17.65
CA GLY A 99 13.64 -2.93 -18.17
C GLY A 99 14.98 -2.74 -17.48
N ARG A 100 15.02 -2.92 -16.15
CA ARG A 100 16.25 -2.82 -15.36
C ARG A 100 17.30 -3.86 -15.75
N ASP A 101 16.86 -5.06 -16.10
CA ASP A 101 17.73 -6.15 -16.55
C ASP A 101 18.23 -5.95 -18.01
N ALA A 102 17.55 -5.12 -18.79
CA ALA A 102 17.93 -4.78 -20.16
C ALA A 102 18.99 -3.66 -20.21
N ASP A 103 18.87 -2.64 -19.35
CA ASP A 103 19.84 -1.52 -19.25
C ASP A 103 21.12 -1.89 -18.49
N GLY A 104 21.14 -3.03 -17.80
CA GLY A 104 22.31 -3.55 -17.09
C GLY A 104 23.30 -4.36 -17.95
N ARG A 105 23.10 -4.45 -19.27
CA ARG A 105 24.00 -5.13 -20.22
C ARG A 105 24.69 -4.15 -21.16
#